data_AF-A0A350VZB1-F1
#
_entry.id   AF-A0A350VZB1-F1
#
_cell.length_a   1.000
_cell.length_b   1.000
_cell.length_c   1.000
_cell.angle_alpha   90.00
_cell.angle_beta   90.00
_cell.angle_gamma   90.00
#
_symmetry.space_group_name_H-M   'P 1'
#
loop_
_entity.id
_entity.type
_entity.pdbx_description
1 polymer ?
#
loop_
_entity_poly.entity_id
_entity_poly.type
_entity_poly.pdbx_seq_one_letter_code
_entity_poly.pdbx_strand_id
1 'polypeptide(L)'
;MVSFLNSIDDEKKAVMKMEIRYKKAESEREQRSLNNLIKVVDGIFRDCGISKKEGNHVYIGNGDEHDYARFGMVYEALNGWIAFLKRVEIWNFHNEYGESEDFATSCKEKVGI
;
A
#
# COMPACT_ATOMS: atom_id res chain seq x y z
N MET A 1 7.81 -17.53 -45.07
CA MET A 1 6.63 -16.69 -44.75
C MET A 1 6.45 -16.75 -43.25
N VAL A 2 6.54 -15.59 -42.60
CA VAL A 2 6.63 -15.44 -41.15
C VAL A 2 5.26 -15.70 -40.53
N SER A 3 5.17 -16.60 -39.56
CA SER A 3 4.15 -16.52 -38.50
C SER A 3 4.75 -16.93 -37.15
N PHE A 4 5.78 -16.20 -36.73
CA PHE A 4 5.98 -15.96 -35.31
C PHE A 4 4.95 -14.91 -34.89
N LEU A 5 3.73 -15.34 -34.60
CA LEU A 5 2.69 -14.48 -34.04
C LEU A 5 2.42 -14.95 -32.61
N ASN A 6 3.13 -14.28 -31.70
CA ASN A 6 2.64 -13.76 -30.44
C ASN A 6 1.76 -14.70 -29.60
N SER A 7 2.40 -15.51 -28.77
CA SER A 7 1.83 -15.89 -27.47
C SER A 7 2.81 -15.63 -26.31
N ILE A 8 3.80 -14.77 -26.55
CA ILE A 8 4.50 -14.09 -25.45
C ILE A 8 3.55 -12.97 -25.05
N ASP A 9 2.68 -13.27 -24.09
CA ASP A 9 2.16 -12.37 -23.06
C ASP A 9 0.89 -13.00 -22.45
N ASP A 10 1.04 -14.22 -21.94
CA ASP A 10 0.63 -14.42 -20.53
C ASP A 10 1.53 -13.51 -19.68
N GLU A 11 1.36 -12.18 -19.83
CA GLU A 11 1.86 -11.21 -18.87
C GLU A 11 1.31 -11.72 -17.54
N LYS A 12 2.20 -12.20 -16.67
CA LYS A 12 1.86 -12.45 -15.28
C LYS A 12 1.33 -11.12 -14.76
N LYS A 13 0.01 -10.89 -14.82
CA LYS A 13 -0.64 -9.73 -14.20
C LYS A 13 -0.10 -9.68 -12.79
N ALA A 14 0.68 -8.65 -12.51
CA ALA A 14 1.27 -8.51 -11.21
C ALA A 14 0.11 -8.37 -10.23
N VAL A 15 0.19 -9.04 -9.09
CA VAL A 15 -0.83 -8.81 -8.06
C VAL A 15 -0.65 -7.37 -7.59
N MET A 16 -1.75 -6.61 -7.47
CA MET A 16 -1.72 -5.25 -6.93
C MET A 16 -1.08 -5.24 -5.53
N LYS A 17 -0.33 -4.19 -5.20
CA LYS A 17 0.37 -4.06 -3.92
C LYS A 17 0.25 -2.66 -3.36
N MET A 18 0.33 -2.56 -2.04
CA MET A 18 0.51 -1.28 -1.36
C MET A 18 1.71 -1.37 -0.42
N GLU A 19 2.72 -0.54 -0.67
CA GLU A 19 3.90 -0.43 0.18
C GLU A 19 3.72 0.71 1.18
N ILE A 20 3.95 0.43 2.45
CA ILE A 20 3.98 1.42 3.53
C ILE A 20 5.26 1.24 4.35
N ARG A 21 6.14 2.24 4.31
CA ARG A 21 7.31 2.34 5.18
C ARG A 21 7.18 3.55 6.10
N TYR A 22 7.66 3.38 7.33
CA TYR A 22 7.57 4.40 8.37
C TYR A 22 8.95 4.92 8.73
N LYS A 23 8.99 6.20 9.13
CA LYS A 23 10.18 6.82 9.74
C LYS A 23 10.67 5.95 10.90
N LYS A 24 11.99 5.78 10.97
CA LYS A 24 12.64 5.09 12.08
C LYS A 24 12.33 5.80 13.40
N ALA A 25 12.00 5.03 14.43
CA ALA A 25 11.85 5.56 15.78
C ALA A 25 13.23 5.87 16.40
N GLU A 26 13.32 6.98 17.11
CA GLU A 26 14.54 7.46 17.79
C GLU A 26 14.55 7.10 19.28
N SER A 27 13.42 6.64 19.82
CA SER A 27 13.30 6.23 21.23
C SER A 27 12.38 5.03 21.41
N GLU A 28 12.49 4.32 22.55
CA GLU A 28 11.58 3.22 22.87
C GLU A 28 10.11 3.64 22.93
N ARG A 29 9.84 4.82 23.51
CA ARG A 29 8.47 5.36 23.60
C ARG A 29 7.88 5.55 22.21
N GLU A 30 8.68 6.10 21.30
CA GLU A 30 8.30 6.30 19.91
C GLU A 30 8.11 4.98 19.17
N GLN A 31 8.99 4.01 19.40
CA GLN A 31 8.84 2.66 18.83
C GLN A 31 7.53 2.00 19.29
N ARG A 32 7.17 2.12 20.57
CA ARG A 32 5.87 1.60 21.09
C ARG A 32 4.68 2.30 20.40
N SER A 33 4.76 3.61 20.22
CA SER A 33 3.73 4.37 19.50
C SER A 33 3.62 3.94 18.04
N LEU A 34 4.75 3.75 17.36
CA LEU A 34 4.81 3.28 15.98
C LEU A 34 4.23 1.86 15.85
N ASN A 35 4.58 0.95 16.76
CA ASN A 35 4.03 -0.41 16.77
C ASN A 35 2.50 -0.41 16.91
N ASN A 36 1.94 0.48 17.74
CA ASN A 36 0.48 0.61 17.87
C ASN A 36 -0.16 1.17 16.60
N LEU A 37 0.45 2.19 15.98
CA LEU A 37 -0.01 2.72 14.69
C LEU A 37 -0.03 1.62 13.62
N ILE A 38 1.05 0.85 13.49
CA ILE A 38 1.16 -0.26 12.53
C ILE A 38 0.05 -1.29 12.75
N LYS A 39 -0.23 -1.66 14.01
CA LYS A 39 -1.33 -2.59 14.33
C LYS A 39 -2.70 -2.07 13.90
N VAL A 40 -2.95 -0.76 14.02
CA VAL A 40 -4.20 -0.15 13.57
C VAL A 40 -4.28 -0.19 12.05
N VAL A 41 -3.20 0.15 11.36
CA VAL A 41 -3.11 0.05 9.89
C VAL A 41 -3.35 -1.40 9.43
N ASP A 42 -2.68 -2.38 10.04
CA ASP A 42 -2.90 -3.81 9.78
C ASP A 42 -4.38 -4.22 10.02
N GLY A 43 -5.04 -3.63 11.02
CA GLY A 43 -6.47 -3.77 11.25
C GLY A 43 -7.30 -3.28 10.06
N ILE A 44 -7.06 -2.06 9.60
CA ILE A 44 -7.76 -1.43 8.47
C ILE A 44 -7.65 -2.28 7.20
N PHE A 45 -6.45 -2.78 6.87
CA PHE A 45 -6.27 -3.67 5.72
C PHE A 45 -7.12 -4.94 5.84
N ARG A 46 -7.12 -5.59 7.01
CA ARG A 46 -7.92 -6.79 7.25
C ARG A 46 -9.41 -6.52 7.16
N ASP A 47 -9.88 -5.42 7.73
CA ASP A 47 -11.29 -5.01 7.68
C ASP A 47 -11.74 -4.71 6.24
N CYS A 48 -10.82 -4.22 5.40
CA CYS A 48 -11.03 -4.03 3.97
C CYS A 48 -10.82 -5.31 3.14
N GLY A 49 -10.54 -6.46 3.77
CA GLY A 49 -10.39 -7.76 3.08
C GLY A 49 -9.02 -8.03 2.45
N ILE A 50 -8.00 -7.23 2.76
CA ILE A 50 -6.61 -7.45 2.35
C ILE A 50 -5.86 -8.06 3.54
N SER A 51 -5.59 -9.36 3.49
CA SER A 51 -4.94 -10.09 4.59
C SER A 51 -3.50 -10.51 4.29
N LYS A 52 -3.13 -10.57 3.00
CA LYS A 52 -1.78 -10.98 2.58
C LYS A 52 -0.80 -9.83 2.75
N LYS A 53 0.34 -10.14 3.38
CA LYS A 53 1.42 -9.19 3.63
C LYS A 53 2.76 -9.86 3.37
N GLU A 54 3.61 -9.20 2.59
CA GLU A 54 4.99 -9.59 2.33
C GLU A 54 5.94 -8.75 3.19
N GLY A 55 6.67 -9.44 4.07
CA GLY A 55 7.42 -8.79 5.13
C GLY A 55 6.51 -7.93 6.03
N ASN A 56 7.04 -6.78 6.46
CA ASN A 56 6.34 -5.86 7.37
C ASN A 56 5.76 -4.62 6.68
N HIS A 57 5.98 -4.45 5.38
CA HIS A 57 5.71 -3.18 4.68
C HIS A 57 4.89 -3.31 3.39
N VAL A 58 4.73 -4.50 2.80
CA VAL A 58 3.99 -4.66 1.54
C VAL A 58 2.71 -5.44 1.78
N TYR A 59 1.56 -4.82 1.50
CA TYR A 59 0.25 -5.48 1.50
C TYR A 59 -0.06 -5.92 0.07
N ILE A 60 -0.57 -7.14 -0.09
CA ILE A 60 -0.74 -7.78 -1.39
C ILE A 60 -2.24 -8.03 -1.62
N GLY A 61 -2.72 -7.65 -2.81
CA GLY A 61 -4.05 -7.97 -3.29
C GLY A 61 -4.37 -9.46 -3.28
N ASN A 62 -5.65 -9.79 -3.33
CA ASN A 62 -6.09 -11.17 -3.41
C ASN A 62 -5.93 -11.77 -4.81
N GLY A 63 -5.71 -10.93 -5.83
CA GLY A 63 -5.65 -11.29 -7.24
C GLY A 63 -7.04 -11.36 -7.90
N ASP A 64 -8.01 -10.62 -7.35
CA ASP A 64 -9.39 -10.59 -7.84
C ASP A 64 -9.82 -9.16 -8.24
N GLU A 65 -10.99 -9.05 -8.89
CA GLU A 65 -11.54 -7.78 -9.40
C GLU A 65 -11.88 -6.75 -8.30
N HIS A 66 -11.91 -7.15 -7.04
CA HIS A 66 -12.25 -6.27 -5.92
C HIS A 66 -11.03 -5.60 -5.30
N ASP A 67 -9.81 -6.01 -5.65
CA ASP A 67 -8.60 -5.46 -5.02
C ASP A 67 -8.47 -3.95 -5.16
N TYR A 68 -8.83 -3.38 -6.30
CA TYR A 68 -8.83 -1.93 -6.50
C TYR A 68 -9.75 -1.22 -5.50
N ALA A 69 -10.98 -1.75 -5.33
CA ALA A 69 -11.93 -1.20 -4.37
C ALA A 69 -11.43 -1.35 -2.92
N ARG A 70 -10.85 -2.50 -2.57
CA ARG A 70 -10.31 -2.75 -1.22
C ARG A 70 -9.15 -1.82 -0.89
N PHE A 71 -8.19 -1.65 -1.79
CA PHE A 71 -7.10 -0.69 -1.62
C PHE A 71 -7.60 0.76 -1.61
N GLY A 72 -8.62 1.09 -2.40
CA GLY A 72 -9.29 2.39 -2.36
C GLY A 72 -9.94 2.69 -1.00
N MET A 73 -10.59 1.71 -0.38
CA MET A 73 -11.15 1.86 0.97
C MET A 73 -10.05 2.09 2.02
N VAL A 74 -8.91 1.40 1.90
CA VAL A 74 -7.75 1.64 2.76
C VAL A 74 -7.20 3.06 2.55
N TYR A 75 -7.09 3.50 1.30
CA TYR A 75 -6.66 4.87 0.99
C TYR A 75 -7.58 5.89 1.66
N GLU A 76 -8.90 5.77 1.51
CA GLU A 76 -9.86 6.69 2.14
C GLU A 76 -9.76 6.71 3.67
N ALA A 77 -9.49 5.57 4.29
CA ALA A 77 -9.30 5.51 5.74
C ALA A 77 -8.02 6.22 6.21
N LEU A 78 -6.98 6.31 5.37
CA LEU A 78 -5.65 6.79 5.75
C LEU A 78 -5.31 8.18 5.21
N ASN A 79 -5.90 8.62 4.09
CA ASN A 79 -5.49 9.81 3.32
C ASN A 79 -5.58 11.14 4.08
N GLY A 80 -6.38 11.22 5.15
CA GLY A 80 -6.52 12.38 6.03
C GLY A 80 -5.98 12.17 7.44
N TRP A 81 -5.46 10.98 7.75
CA TRP A 81 -5.05 10.66 9.11
C TRP A 81 -3.66 11.22 9.44
N ILE A 82 -3.64 12.43 10.00
CA ILE A 82 -2.40 13.19 10.29
C ILE A 82 -1.36 12.38 11.08
N ALA A 83 -1.79 11.57 12.07
CA ALA A 83 -0.85 10.77 12.87
C ALA A 83 -0.12 9.71 12.03
N PHE A 84 -0.82 9.10 11.08
CA PHE A 84 -0.22 8.19 10.11
C PHE A 84 0.69 8.94 9.13
N LEU A 85 0.19 10.02 8.52
CA LEU A 85 0.93 10.77 7.50
C LEU A 85 2.24 11.40 8.04
N LYS A 86 2.27 11.85 9.30
CA LYS A 86 3.51 12.35 9.93
C LYS A 86 4.58 11.26 10.08
N ARG A 87 4.17 10.00 10.18
CA ARG A 87 5.01 8.83 10.45
C ARG A 87 5.41 8.08 9.19
N VAL A 88 4.60 8.16 8.14
CA VAL A 88 4.88 7.46 6.88
C VAL A 88 5.99 8.17 6.10
N GLU A 89 6.94 7.37 5.61
CA GLU A 89 8.02 7.81 4.73
C GLU A 89 7.70 7.44 3.29
N ILE A 90 7.30 6.19 3.05
CA ILE A 90 6.86 5.68 1.74
C ILE A 90 5.42 5.20 1.88
N TRP A 91 4.57 5.64 0.97
CA TRP A 91 3.24 5.06 0.79
C TRP A 91 2.92 5.00 -0.70
N ASN A 92 3.18 3.85 -1.30
CA ASN A 92 3.03 3.65 -2.74
C ASN A 92 1.97 2.59 -3.03
N PHE A 93 1.10 2.86 -3.99
CA PHE A 93 0.22 1.86 -4.57
C PHE A 93 0.78 1.40 -5.91
N HIS A 94 0.83 0.08 -6.12
CA HIS A 94 1.27 -0.55 -7.36
C HIS A 94 0.09 -1.29 -7.98
N ASN A 95 -0.32 -0.90 -9.18
CA ASN A 95 -1.40 -1.56 -9.90
C ASN A 95 -0.95 -2.88 -10.56
N GLU A 96 -1.87 -3.58 -11.21
CA GLU A 96 -1.62 -4.87 -11.85
C GLU A 96 -0.65 -4.81 -13.04
N TYR A 97 -0.40 -3.61 -13.56
CA TYR A 97 0.56 -3.32 -14.63
C TYR A 97 1.93 -2.90 -14.10
N GLY A 98 2.10 -2.82 -12.78
CA GLY A 98 3.35 -2.38 -12.13
C GLY A 98 3.54 -0.87 -12.09
N GLU A 99 2.55 -0.08 -12.52
CA GLU A 99 2.57 1.36 -12.37
C GLU A 99 2.40 1.74 -10.91
N SER A 100 3.11 2.78 -10.47
CA SER A 100 3.20 3.16 -9.07
C SER A 100 2.68 4.58 -8.86
N GLU A 101 1.86 4.76 -7.82
CA GLU A 101 1.36 6.06 -7.38
C GLU A 101 1.84 6.37 -5.97
N ASP A 102 2.43 7.55 -5.77
CA ASP A 102 2.90 8.04 -4.46
C ASP A 102 1.76 8.73 -3.71
N PHE A 103 1.13 7.98 -2.80
CA PHE A 103 0.10 8.49 -1.91
C PHE A 103 0.67 9.32 -0.76
N ALA A 104 1.91 9.07 -0.32
CA ALA A 104 2.48 9.78 0.82
C ALA A 104 2.64 11.26 0.52
N THR A 105 3.29 11.60 -0.60
CA THR A 105 3.56 13.00 -0.97
C THR A 105 2.26 13.75 -1.25
N SER A 106 1.41 13.18 -2.10
CA SER A 106 0.10 13.76 -2.46
C SER A 106 -0.79 14.03 -1.24
N CYS A 107 -0.90 13.08 -0.31
CA CYS A 107 -1.75 13.26 0.87
C CYS A 107 -1.15 14.27 1.87
N LYS A 108 0.17 14.28 2.05
CA LYS A 108 0.85 15.24 2.93
C LYS A 108 0.67 16.68 2.45
N GLU A 109 0.85 16.92 1.15
CA GLU A 109 0.62 18.23 0.54
C GLU A 109 -0.83 18.69 0.74
N LYS A 110 -1.81 17.79 0.53
CA LYS A 110 -3.23 18.07 0.70
C LYS A 110 -3.60 18.49 2.14
N VAL A 111 -2.94 17.92 3.15
CA VAL A 111 -3.19 18.25 4.57
C VAL A 111 -2.20 19.27 5.15
N GLY A 112 -1.24 19.76 4.35
CA GLY A 112 -0.30 20.81 4.71
C GLY A 112 0.78 20.39 5.71
N ILE A 113 1.34 19.18 5.61
CA ILE A 113 2.42 18.68 6.50
C ILE A 113 3.66 18.17 5.76
#